data_AF-R7T957-F1
#
_entry.id   AF-R7T957-F1
#
_cell.length_a   1.000
_cell.length_b   1.000
_cell.length_c   1.000
_cell.angle_alpha   90.00
_cell.angle_beta   90.00
_cell.angle_gamma   90.00
#
_symmetry.space_group_name_H-M   'P 1'
#
loop_
_entity.id
_entity.type
_entity.pdbx_description
1 polymer ?
#
loop_
_entity_poly.entity_id
_entity_poly.type
_entity_poly.pdbx_seq_one_letter_code
_entity_poly.pdbx_strand_id
1 'polypeptide(L)'
;MSPMTARSKKKSQTQRRRARTRYFYQGKQLCVTTFGFLYNVCYDRIQRLSAHYQQNGLCPVESQKRGAHGHKKALSFEDISRVVNFLKTYAEDHALVLPGRVPGFWRDDVVLLPSSHPWKPRAAKAQKKKK
;
A
#
# COMPACT_ATOMS: atom_id res chain seq x y z
N MET A 1 38.22 23.22 56.70
CA MET A 1 36.83 23.66 56.41
C MET A 1 36.58 23.44 54.92
N SER A 2 35.97 22.31 54.55
CA SER A 2 35.77 21.95 53.14
C SER A 2 34.46 22.55 52.62
N PRO A 3 34.43 23.14 51.41
CA PRO A 3 33.20 23.65 50.83
C PRO A 3 32.29 22.50 50.40
N MET A 4 31.15 22.35 51.10
CA MET A 4 30.02 21.52 50.68
C MET A 4 29.62 21.89 49.26
N THR A 5 29.74 20.94 48.34
CA THR A 5 29.22 21.04 46.97
C THR A 5 27.68 21.05 47.00
N ALA A 6 27.10 22.24 47.09
CA ALA A 6 25.65 22.42 46.97
C ALA A 6 25.20 22.13 45.52
N ARG A 7 24.68 20.92 45.28
CA ARG A 7 24.05 20.53 44.01
C ARG A 7 22.72 21.27 43.84
N SER A 8 22.74 22.41 43.13
CA SER A 8 21.54 23.16 42.75
C SER A 8 20.62 22.30 41.87
N LYS A 9 19.50 21.80 42.44
CA LYS A 9 18.44 21.08 41.70
C LYS A 9 17.55 22.04 40.90
N LYS A 10 18.12 23.01 40.17
CA LYS A 10 17.34 23.79 39.20
C LYS A 10 17.30 23.03 37.88
N LYS A 11 16.27 22.19 37.68
CA LYS A 11 15.93 21.72 36.33
C LYS A 11 15.65 22.96 35.49
N SER A 12 16.46 23.22 34.46
CA SER A 12 16.14 24.25 33.49
C SER A 12 14.81 23.90 32.84
N GLN A 13 13.90 24.87 32.76
CA GLN A 13 12.64 24.68 32.06
C GLN A 13 12.98 24.45 30.58
N THR A 14 12.77 23.22 30.11
CA THR A 14 12.97 22.91 28.69
C THR A 14 11.98 23.73 27.87
N GLN A 15 12.51 24.59 26.99
CA GLN A 15 11.72 25.34 26.01
C GLN A 15 10.76 24.39 25.29
N ARG A 16 9.46 24.69 25.36
CA ARG A 16 8.43 23.83 24.80
C ARG A 16 8.50 23.91 23.27
N ARG A 17 8.97 22.83 22.63
CA ARG A 17 9.27 22.81 21.18
C ARG A 17 8.06 22.99 20.25
N ARG A 18 6.82 22.89 20.74
CA ARG A 18 5.61 22.98 19.90
C ARG A 18 4.52 23.80 20.58
N ALA A 19 3.96 24.75 19.84
CA ALA A 19 2.75 25.45 20.23
C ALA A 19 1.58 24.45 20.39
N ARG A 20 0.70 24.70 21.36
CA ARG A 20 -0.46 23.83 21.62
C ARG A 20 -1.53 24.10 20.56
N THR A 21 -1.65 23.21 19.57
CA THR A 21 -2.74 23.29 18.58
C THR A 21 -4.08 23.08 19.26
N ARG A 22 -5.01 24.02 19.05
CA ARG A 22 -6.42 23.89 19.47
C ARG A 22 -7.21 23.27 18.32
N TYR A 23 -8.01 22.26 18.61
CA TYR A 23 -8.86 21.58 17.63
C TYR A 23 -10.29 22.06 17.79
N PHE A 24 -11.00 22.24 16.68
CA PHE A 24 -12.38 22.71 16.68
C PHE A 24 -13.27 21.84 15.80
N TYR A 25 -14.53 21.69 16.20
CA TYR A 25 -15.60 21.12 15.39
C TYR A 25 -16.85 21.97 15.58
N GLN A 26 -17.37 22.56 14.50
CA GLN A 26 -18.54 23.45 14.53
C GLN A 26 -18.41 24.56 15.61
N GLY A 27 -17.22 25.18 15.71
CA GLY A 27 -16.94 26.24 16.68
C GLY A 27 -16.68 25.78 18.12
N LYS A 28 -16.86 24.50 18.45
CA LYS A 28 -16.57 23.95 19.79
C LYS A 28 -15.16 23.38 19.86
N GLN A 29 -14.43 23.70 20.93
CA GLN A 29 -13.08 23.17 21.14
C GLN A 29 -13.13 21.68 21.50
N LEU A 30 -12.28 20.89 20.86
CA LEU A 30 -12.14 19.46 21.08
C LEU A 30 -10.73 19.11 21.60
N CYS A 31 -10.65 17.96 22.27
CA CYS A 31 -9.36 17.28 22.45
C CYS A 31 -8.95 16.57 21.16
N VAL A 32 -7.66 16.27 21.04
CA VAL A 32 -7.10 15.65 19.84
C VAL A 32 -7.66 14.25 19.56
N THR A 33 -8.03 13.51 20.61
CA THR A 33 -8.60 12.16 20.50
C THR A 33 -9.99 12.20 19.87
N THR A 34 -10.88 13.07 20.35
CA THR A 34 -12.22 13.26 19.78
C THR A 34 -12.14 13.79 18.35
N PHE A 35 -11.23 14.73 18.08
CA PHE A 35 -11.00 15.22 16.72
C PHE A 35 -10.57 14.10 15.77
N GLY A 36 -9.62 13.26 16.19
CA GLY A 36 -9.16 12.11 15.42
C GLY A 36 -10.27 11.09 15.15
N PHE A 37 -11.15 10.85 16.13
CA PHE A 37 -12.31 9.97 15.97
C PHE A 37 -13.31 10.52 14.94
N LEU A 38 -13.70 11.79 15.06
CA LEU A 38 -14.69 12.41 14.16
C LEU A 38 -14.25 12.44 12.70
N TYR A 39 -12.99 12.74 12.43
CA TYR A 39 -12.46 12.82 11.06
C TYR A 39 -11.78 11.52 10.60
N ASN A 40 -11.78 10.48 11.42
CA ASN A 40 -11.07 9.22 11.20
C ASN A 40 -9.58 9.42 10.80
N VAL A 41 -8.89 10.25 11.59
CA VAL A 41 -7.48 10.61 11.35
C VAL A 41 -6.62 10.26 12.56
N CYS A 42 -5.57 9.47 12.34
CA CYS A 42 -4.60 9.14 13.39
C CYS A 42 -3.75 10.35 13.81
N TYR A 43 -3.30 10.36 15.07
CA TYR A 43 -2.46 11.43 15.63
C TYR A 43 -1.22 11.73 14.78
N ASP A 44 -0.52 10.70 14.29
CA ASP A 44 0.66 10.88 13.43
C ASP A 44 0.33 11.58 12.13
N ARG A 45 -0.86 11.31 11.56
CA ARG A 45 -1.32 11.98 10.34
C ARG A 45 -1.62 13.45 10.62
N ILE A 46 -2.23 13.78 11.76
CA ILE A 46 -2.45 15.17 12.21
C ILE A 46 -1.11 15.90 12.36
N GLN A 47 -0.10 15.27 12.99
CA GLN A 47 1.23 15.88 13.15
C GLN A 47 1.90 16.14 11.80
N ARG A 48 1.83 15.20 10.85
CA ARG A 48 2.36 15.39 9.49
C ARG A 48 1.64 16.50 8.73
N LEU A 49 0.31 16.54 8.82
CA LEU A 49 -0.49 17.60 8.19
C LEU A 49 -0.13 18.97 8.75
N SER A 50 0.03 19.08 10.07
CA SER A 50 0.44 20.33 10.73
C SER A 50 1.82 20.80 10.26
N ALA A 51 2.80 19.89 10.20
CA ALA A 51 4.15 20.22 9.73
C ALA A 51 4.18 20.63 8.25
N HIS A 52 3.43 19.91 7.40
CA HIS A 52 3.29 20.26 5.98
C HIS A 52 2.65 21.64 5.80
N TYR A 53 1.58 21.91 6.54
CA TYR A 53 0.89 23.19 6.50
C TYR A 53 1.81 24.35 6.87
N GLN A 54 2.68 24.18 7.88
CA GLN A 54 3.66 25.19 8.27
C GLN A 54 4.70 25.50 7.18
N GLN A 55 5.03 24.52 6.33
CA GLN A 55 6.06 24.68 5.29
C GLN A 55 5.47 25.13 3.95
N ASN A 56 4.32 24.57 3.57
CA ASN A 56 3.77 24.67 2.22
C ASN A 56 2.41 25.40 2.16
N GLY A 57 1.83 25.78 3.31
CA GLY A 57 0.49 26.37 3.38
C GLY A 57 -0.64 25.36 3.10
N LEU A 58 -1.76 25.86 2.55
CA LEU A 58 -2.95 25.07 2.18
C LEU A 58 -2.75 24.31 0.85
N CYS A 59 -1.64 23.60 0.73
CA CYS A 59 -1.37 22.73 -0.41
C CYS A 59 -1.76 21.28 -0.08
N PRO A 60 -2.31 20.51 -1.04
CA PRO A 60 -2.54 19.08 -0.86
C PRO A 60 -1.25 18.34 -0.49
N VAL A 61 -1.32 17.43 0.48
CA VAL A 61 -0.18 16.57 0.80
C VAL A 61 -0.06 15.48 -0.27
N GLU A 62 0.89 15.66 -1.18
CA GLU A 62 1.23 14.64 -2.16
C GLU A 62 1.96 13.47 -1.47
N SER A 63 1.38 12.27 -1.55
CA SER A 63 2.08 11.07 -1.13
C SER A 63 3.16 10.73 -2.16
N GLN A 64 4.42 10.68 -1.73
CA GLN A 64 5.53 10.24 -2.57
C GLN A 64 5.36 8.80 -3.09
N LYS A 65 4.49 8.01 -2.43
CA LYS A 65 3.97 6.75 -2.99
C LYS A 65 2.91 7.07 -4.04
N ARG A 66 3.36 7.53 -5.21
CA ARG A 66 2.60 7.39 -6.45
C ARG A 66 2.34 5.90 -6.61
N GLY A 67 1.12 5.44 -6.31
CA GLY A 67 0.77 4.02 -6.40
C GLY A 67 1.06 3.54 -7.82
N ALA A 68 2.10 2.72 -8.00
CA ALA A 68 2.52 2.04 -9.23
C ALA A 68 2.71 2.87 -10.53
N HIS A 69 2.18 4.09 -10.63
CA HIS A 69 2.03 4.88 -11.86
C HIS A 69 3.33 5.52 -12.34
N GLY A 70 4.44 5.30 -11.62
CA GLY A 70 5.76 5.81 -11.96
C GLY A 70 6.86 4.76 -11.89
N HIS A 71 6.54 3.47 -11.79
CA HIS A 71 7.58 2.45 -11.91
C HIS A 71 8.00 2.36 -13.38
N LYS A 72 9.24 2.74 -13.68
CA LYS A 72 9.89 2.55 -15.01
C LYS A 72 9.91 1.09 -15.50
N LYS A 73 9.46 0.14 -14.68
CA LYS A 73 9.36 -1.30 -14.94
C LYS A 73 7.91 -1.78 -15.08
N ALA A 74 6.91 -0.89 -15.09
CA ALA A 74 5.54 -1.28 -15.34
C ALA A 74 5.42 -1.73 -16.80
N LEU A 75 4.79 -2.89 -17.01
CA LEU A 75 4.47 -3.37 -18.35
C LEU A 75 3.47 -2.41 -19.02
N SER A 76 3.57 -2.27 -20.33
CA SER A 76 2.56 -1.56 -21.10
C SER A 76 1.22 -2.31 -21.01
N PHE A 77 0.11 -1.61 -21.23
CA PHE A 77 -1.21 -2.25 -21.27
C PHE A 77 -1.26 -3.37 -22.33
N GLU A 78 -0.60 -3.16 -23.47
CA GLU A 78 -0.52 -4.14 -24.54
C GLU A 78 0.23 -5.40 -24.09
N ASP A 79 1.36 -5.24 -23.40
CA ASP A 79 2.12 -6.38 -22.87
C ASP A 79 1.34 -7.13 -21.79
N ILE A 80 0.62 -6.42 -20.93
CA ILE A 80 -0.28 -7.04 -19.95
C ILE A 80 -1.35 -7.88 -20.67
N SER A 81 -1.97 -7.34 -21.71
CA SER A 81 -2.97 -8.06 -22.51
C SER A 81 -2.38 -9.31 -23.17
N ARG A 82 -1.17 -9.22 -23.73
CA ARG A 82 -0.46 -10.35 -24.33
C ARG A 82 -0.15 -11.44 -23.31
N VAL A 83 0.34 -11.06 -22.12
CA VAL A 83 0.64 -12.01 -21.03
C VAL A 83 -0.63 -12.68 -20.54
N VAL A 84 -1.72 -11.94 -20.34
CA VAL A 84 -3.01 -12.51 -19.92
C VAL A 84 -3.54 -13.49 -20.96
N ASN A 85 -3.47 -13.14 -22.24
CA ASN A 85 -3.91 -14.03 -23.32
C ASN A 85 -3.08 -15.32 -23.36
N PHE A 86 -1.75 -15.20 -23.24
CA PHE A 86 -0.85 -16.35 -23.14
C PHE A 86 -1.21 -17.26 -21.97
N LEU A 87 -1.43 -16.69 -20.77
CA LEU A 87 -1.78 -17.47 -19.58
C LEU A 87 -3.12 -18.21 -19.73
N LYS A 88 -4.12 -17.57 -20.35
CA LYS A 88 -5.41 -18.21 -20.64
C LYS A 88 -5.27 -19.38 -21.60
N THR A 89 -4.62 -19.17 -22.75
CA THR A 89 -4.39 -20.24 -23.73
C THR A 89 -3.55 -21.38 -23.16
N TYR A 90 -2.54 -21.06 -22.33
CA TYR A 90 -1.73 -22.08 -21.68
C TYR A 90 -2.52 -22.88 -20.63
N ALA A 91 -3.42 -22.22 -19.90
CA ALA A 91 -4.26 -22.86 -18.91
C ALA A 91 -5.27 -23.83 -19.54
N GLU A 92 -5.80 -23.53 -20.73
CA GLU A 92 -6.71 -24.42 -21.46
C GLU A 92 -6.08 -25.82 -21.71
N ASP A 93 -4.79 -25.88 -22.04
CA ASP A 93 -4.10 -27.12 -22.40
C ASP A 93 -3.44 -27.84 -21.20
N HIS A 94 -3.10 -27.10 -20.13
CA HIS A 94 -2.19 -27.61 -19.10
C HIS A 94 -2.69 -27.47 -17.67
N ALA A 95 -3.78 -26.77 -17.46
CA ALA A 95 -4.22 -26.52 -16.10
C ALA A 95 -5.10 -27.64 -15.55
N LEU A 96 -5.07 -27.76 -14.23
CA LEU A 96 -5.93 -28.66 -13.49
C LEU A 96 -7.13 -27.88 -12.98
N VAL A 97 -8.32 -28.33 -13.36
CA VAL A 97 -9.57 -27.85 -12.76
C VAL A 97 -9.74 -28.55 -11.41
N LEU A 98 -9.95 -27.76 -10.37
CA LEU A 98 -10.19 -28.33 -9.04
C LEU A 98 -11.62 -28.85 -8.95
N PRO A 99 -11.83 -30.12 -8.54
CA PRO A 99 -13.16 -30.62 -8.29
C PRO A 99 -13.68 -30.03 -6.96
N GLY A 100 -14.29 -28.84 -7.03
CA GLY A 100 -14.99 -28.21 -5.91
C GLY A 100 -14.36 -26.94 -5.38
N ARG A 101 -14.99 -26.39 -4.32
CA ARG A 101 -14.66 -25.08 -3.76
C ARG A 101 -13.43 -25.15 -2.86
N VAL A 102 -12.44 -24.31 -3.14
CA VAL A 102 -11.22 -24.19 -2.32
C VAL A 102 -11.52 -23.35 -1.07
N PRO A 103 -11.29 -23.88 0.16
CA PRO A 103 -11.43 -23.09 1.38
C PRO A 103 -10.55 -21.83 1.33
N GLY A 104 -11.14 -20.66 1.58
CA GLY A 104 -10.44 -19.37 1.53
C GLY A 104 -10.42 -18.69 0.15
N PHE A 105 -10.98 -19.32 -0.89
CA PHE A 105 -11.13 -18.72 -2.22
C PHE A 105 -12.62 -18.67 -2.60
N TRP A 106 -13.11 -17.47 -2.94
CA TRP A 106 -14.54 -17.23 -3.19
C TRP A 106 -14.98 -17.56 -4.61
N ARG A 107 -14.03 -17.92 -5.47
CA ARG A 107 -14.25 -18.18 -6.88
C ARG A 107 -14.14 -19.67 -7.16
N ASP A 108 -15.13 -20.20 -7.86
CA ASP A 108 -15.20 -21.61 -8.23
C ASP A 108 -14.60 -21.88 -9.63
N ASP A 109 -14.28 -20.82 -10.39
CA ASP A 109 -13.65 -20.86 -11.72
C ASP A 109 -12.11 -20.84 -11.66
N VAL A 110 -11.53 -21.24 -10.53
CA VAL A 110 -10.08 -21.21 -10.34
C VAL A 110 -9.44 -22.41 -11.00
N VAL A 111 -8.41 -22.11 -11.78
CA VAL A 111 -7.69 -23.06 -12.60
C VAL A 111 -6.22 -23.06 -12.15
N LEU A 112 -5.67 -24.23 -11.79
CA LEU A 112 -4.32 -24.34 -11.28
C LEU A 112 -3.32 -24.66 -12.38
N LEU A 113 -2.31 -23.80 -12.54
CA LEU A 113 -1.17 -24.07 -13.40
C LEU A 113 -0.15 -24.99 -12.69
N PRO A 114 0.44 -25.97 -13.40
CA PRO A 114 1.54 -26.77 -12.87
C PRO A 114 2.73 -25.89 -12.46
N SER A 115 3.31 -26.15 -11.29
CA SER A 115 4.48 -25.42 -10.77
C SER A 115 5.77 -25.72 -11.55
N SER A 116 5.83 -26.87 -12.22
CA SER A 116 6.86 -27.23 -13.19
C SER A 116 6.21 -27.97 -14.36
N HIS A 117 6.52 -27.53 -15.58
CA HIS A 117 6.10 -28.23 -16.79
C HIS A 117 7.33 -28.91 -17.40
N PRO A 118 7.35 -30.25 -17.56
CA PRO A 118 8.41 -30.89 -18.32
C PRO A 118 8.25 -30.47 -19.77
N TRP A 119 9.20 -29.67 -20.28
CA TRP A 119 9.22 -29.21 -21.66
C TRP A 119 8.99 -30.39 -22.61
N LYS A 120 7.82 -30.42 -23.25
CA LYS A 120 7.53 -31.32 -24.37
C LYS A 120 7.39 -30.47 -25.63
N PRO A 121 8.17 -30.74 -26.69
CA PRO A 121 8.02 -30.03 -27.94
C PRO A 121 6.61 -30.24 -28.51
N ARG A 122 6.00 -29.16 -29.00
CA ARG A 122 4.66 -29.17 -29.58
C ARG A 122 4.66 -30.12 -30.79
N ALA A 123 3.85 -31.18 -30.76
CA ALA A 123 3.63 -32.02 -31.93
C ALA A 123 2.92 -31.20 -33.01
N ALA A 124 3.54 -31.09 -34.18
CA ALA A 124 2.97 -30.40 -35.33
C ALA A 124 1.66 -31.10 -35.76
N LYS A 125 0.54 -30.37 -35.76
CA LYS A 125 -0.70 -30.87 -36.35
C LYS A 125 -0.52 -30.95 -37.87
N ALA A 126 -0.47 -32.17 -38.40
CA ALA A 126 -0.42 -32.41 -39.83
C ALA A 126 -1.72 -31.92 -40.49
N GLN A 127 -1.63 -30.91 -41.36
CA GLN A 127 -2.73 -30.51 -42.22
C GLN A 127 -2.91 -31.58 -43.31
N LYS A 128 -3.99 -32.36 -43.21
CA LYS A 128 -4.38 -33.30 -44.26
C LYS A 128 -4.96 -32.52 -45.43
N LYS A 129 -4.11 -32.20 -46.42
CA LYS A 129 -4.53 -31.65 -47.73
C LYS A 129 -5.46 -32.67 -48.40
N LYS A 130 -6.76 -32.36 -48.46
CA LYS A 130 -7.69 -33.06 -49.37
C LYS A 130 -7.35 -32.63 -50.80
N LYS A 131 -7.13 -33.62 -51.66
CA LYS A 131 -6.97 -33.48 -53.11
C LYS A 131 -8.33 -33.69 -53.76
#